data_AF-A0A6A5UGU1-F1
#
_entry.id   AF-A0A6A5UGU1-F1
#
_cell.length_a   1.000
_cell.length_b   1.000
_cell.length_c   1.000
_cell.angle_alpha   90.00
_cell.angle_beta   90.00
_cell.angle_gamma   90.00
#
_symmetry.space_group_name_H-M   'P 1'
#
loop_
_entity.id
_entity.type
_entity.pdbx_description
1 polymer ?
#
loop_
_entity_poly.entity_id
_entity_poly.type
_entity_poly.pdbx_seq_one_letter_code
_entity_poly.pdbx_strand_id
1 'polypeptide(L)' 'EMTNLNQVDLIILYLHPGTISPVSLLELGRYSQSRRLIVCCPPGYHRRRNVQYLC' A
#
# COMPACT_ATOMS: atom_id res chain seq x y z
N GLU A 1 12.00 -5.06 7.86
CA GLU A 1 10.78 -5.30 7.05
C GLU A 1 11.03 -5.05 5.56
N MET A 2 11.52 -3.87 5.15
CA MET A 2 11.75 -3.54 3.73
C MET A 2 12.67 -4.49 2.93
N THR A 3 13.69 -5.09 3.54
CA THR A 3 14.58 -6.05 2.84
C THR A 3 13.83 -7.32 2.41
N ASN A 4 12.83 -7.74 3.17
CA ASN A 4 12.04 -8.95 2.87
C ASN A 4 11.01 -8.66 1.77
N LEU A 5 10.44 -7.45 1.72
CA LEU A 5 9.46 -7.07 0.71
C LEU A 5 10.02 -7.07 -0.73
N ASN A 6 11.33 -7.04 -0.90
CA ASN A 6 11.95 -7.14 -2.23
C ASN A 6 12.09 -8.59 -2.73
N GLN A 7 12.00 -9.57 -1.83
CA GLN A 7 12.17 -11.00 -2.15
C GLN A 7 10.84 -11.75 -2.26
N VAL A 8 9.71 -11.12 -1.97
CA VAL A 8 8.40 -11.76 -2.02
C VAL A 8 7.77 -11.67 -3.41
N ASP A 9 7.02 -12.71 -3.76
CA ASP A 9 6.22 -12.77 -4.98
C ASP A 9 4.92 -11.94 -4.87
N LEU A 10 4.45 -11.70 -3.65
CA LEU A 10 3.22 -10.96 -3.39
C LEU A 10 3.31 -10.11 -2.11
N ILE A 11 2.85 -8.86 -2.20
CA ILE A 11 2.77 -7.91 -1.10
C ILE A 11 1.28 -7.54 -0.92
N ILE A 12 0.74 -7.76 0.27
CA ILE A 12 -0.65 -7.42 0.61
C ILE A 12 -0.64 -6.27 1.61
N LEU A 13 -1.29 -5.17 1.26
CA LEU A 13 -1.29 -3.95 2.07
C LEU A 13 -2.73 -3.53 2.40
N TYR A 14 -3.05 -3.53 3.70
CA TYR A 14 -4.38 -3.15 4.20
C TYR A 14 -4.32 -1.76 4.87
N LEU A 15 -5.11 -0.82 4.37
CA LEU A 15 -5.16 0.56 4.85
C LEU A 15 -6.43 0.77 5.69
N HIS A 16 -6.31 0.60 7.01
CA HIS A 16 -7.44 0.72 7.93
C HIS A 16 -8.09 2.13 7.88
N PRO A 17 -9.42 2.25 7.88
CA PRO A 17 -10.07 3.56 7.90
C PRO A 17 -9.79 4.24 9.25
N GLY A 18 -9.51 5.54 9.22
CA GLY A 18 -9.14 6.30 10.42
C GLY A 18 -7.66 6.27 10.80
N THR A 19 -6.79 5.54 10.10
CA THR A 19 -5.33 5.64 10.28
C THR A 19 -4.67 6.54 9.25
N ILE A 20 -3.50 7.10 9.60
CA ILE A 20 -2.66 7.88 8.68
C ILE A 20 -1.68 6.98 7.90
N SER A 21 -1.24 5.87 8.51
CA SER A 21 -0.35 4.85 7.92
C SER A 21 0.78 5.40 7.03
N PRO A 22 1.63 6.32 7.53
CA PRO A 22 2.63 7.02 6.71
C PRO A 22 3.72 6.09 6.16
N VAL A 23 4.12 5.06 6.92
CA VAL A 23 5.13 4.07 6.47
C VAL A 23 4.55 3.17 5.37
N SER A 24 3.33 2.68 5.53
CA SER A 24 2.66 1.86 4.51
C SER A 24 2.41 2.60 3.20
N LEU A 25 2.21 3.92 3.25
CA LEU A 25 2.12 4.77 2.05
C LEU A 25 3.47 4.88 1.33
N LEU A 26 4.58 4.96 2.07
CA LEU A 26 5.93 4.96 1.48
C LEU A 26 6.23 3.63 0.80
N GLU A 27 5.86 2.52 1.43
CA GLU A 27 6.00 1.18 0.87
C GLU A 27 5.14 1.01 -0.39
N LEU A 28 3.89 1.48 -0.36
CA LEU A 28 3.00 1.49 -1.51
C LEU A 28 3.63 2.24 -2.71
N GLY A 29 4.21 3.42 -2.47
CA GLY A 29 4.93 4.17 -3.51
C GLY A 29 6.09 3.37 -4.11
N ARG A 30 6.91 2.75 -3.25
CA ARG A 30 8.10 1.99 -3.65
C ARG A 30 7.78 0.73 -4.46
N TYR A 31 6.67 0.05 -4.16
CA TYR A 31 6.29 -1.21 -4.80
C TYR A 31 5.14 -1.10 -5.80
N SER A 32 4.57 0.09 -6.00
CA SER A 32 3.48 0.37 -6.94
C SER A 32 3.76 -0.14 -8.37
N GLN A 33 5.02 -0.06 -8.82
CA GLN A 33 5.44 -0.48 -10.16
C GLN A 33 5.83 -1.96 -10.25
N SER A 34 5.93 -2.67 -9.11
CA SER A 34 6.43 -4.06 -9.06
C SER A 34 5.41 -5.10 -9.59
N ARG A 35 4.15 -4.69 -9.86
CA ARG A 35 2.99 -5.55 -10.24
C ARG A 35 2.65 -6.67 -9.24
N ARG A 36 3.32 -6.72 -8.10
CA ARG A 36 3.17 -7.72 -7.04
C ARG A 36 2.44 -7.18 -5.80
N LEU A 37 1.81 -6.02 -5.91
CA LEU A 37 1.18 -5.32 -4.80
C LEU A 37 -0.34 -5.39 -4.91
N ILE A 38 -0.99 -5.94 -3.89
CA ILE A 38 -2.45 -5.90 -3.70
C ILE A 38 -2.75 -4.93 -2.56
N VAL A 39 -3.52 -3.89 -2.84
CA VAL A 39 -3.92 -2.89 -1.84
C VAL A 39 -5.40 -3.01 -1.53
N CYS A 40 -5.72 -3.24 -0.26
CA CYS A 40 -7.08 -3.17 0.25
C CYS A 40 -7.25 -1.84 0.99
N CYS A 41 -8.02 -0.94 0.40
CA CYS A 41 -8.37 0.35 0.97
C CYS A 41 -9.89 0.40 1.12
N PRO A 42 -10.47 0.19 2.32
CA PRO A 42 -11.89 0.42 2.60
C PRO A 42 -12.29 1.91 2.54
N PRO A 43 -13.59 2.23 2.42
CA PRO A 43 -14.07 3.60 2.53
C PRO A 43 -13.78 4.16 3.94
N GLY A 44 -13.40 5.44 4.02
CA GLY A 44 -13.00 6.09 5.28
C GLY A 44 -11.48 6.22 5.49
N TYR A 45 -10.65 5.71 4.59
CA TYR A 45 -9.21 6.02 4.60
C TYR A 45 -8.94 7.42 4.03
N HIS A 46 -8.19 8.23 4.78
CA HIS A 46 -7.97 9.65 4.51
C HIS A 46 -7.32 9.97 3.15
N ARG A 47 -6.53 9.04 2.57
CA ARG A 47 -5.89 9.17 1.24
C ARG A 47 -6.40 8.16 0.21
N ARG A 48 -7.61 7.63 0.39
CA ARG A 48 -8.20 6.60 -0.50
C ARG A 48 -8.12 6.97 -1.99
N ARG A 49 -8.49 8.20 -2.34
CA ARG A 49 -8.48 8.66 -3.75
C ARG A 49 -7.08 8.59 -4.37
N ASN A 50 -6.05 8.95 -3.61
CA ASN A 50 -4.67 8.89 -4.08
C ASN A 50 -4.20 7.44 -4.28
N VAL A 51 -4.61 6.55 -3.37
CA VAL A 51 -4.33 5.11 -3.49
C VAL A 51 -4.99 4.53 -4.75
N GLN A 52 -6.25 4.89 -5.03
CA GLN A 52 -6.97 4.46 -6.24
C GLN A 52 -6.41 5.04 -7.55
N TYR A 53 -5.72 6.18 -7.51
CA TYR A 53 -5.09 6.74 -8.70
C TYR A 53 -3.77 6.02 -9.04
N LEU A 54 -3.09 5.49 -8.02
CA LEU A 54 -1.75 4.90 -8.14
C LEU A 54 -1.78 3.39 -8.40
N CYS A 55 -2.80 2.67 -7.95
CA CYS A 55 -2.98 1.22 -8.09
C CYS A 55 -4.18 0.90 -8.98
#